data_AF-A0A0N1GSI2-F1
#
_entry.id   AF-A0A0N1GSI2-F1
#
_cell.length_a   1.000
_cell.length_b   1.000
_cell.length_c   1.000
_cell.angle_alpha   90.00
_cell.angle_beta   90.00
_cell.angle_gamma   90.00
#
_symmetry.space_group_name_H-M   'P 1'
#
loop_
_entity.id
_entity.type
_entity.pdbx_description
1 polymer ?
#
loop_
_entity_poly.entity_id
_entity_poly.type
_entity_poly.pdbx_seq_one_letter_code
_entity_poly.pdbx_strand_id
1 'polypeptide(L)'
;MSDHRTAPPSDWPGLETAGMTKLNDDIYYGWLPHETNPMFWHWCKALEDVPADRKVLKGCWVAAGTGVHTLVSREPLHLEPSLLWNCCGLHGFVRDGEWVSV
;
A
#
# COMPACT_ATOMS: atom_id res chain seq x y z
N MET A 1 -2.19 21.12 -1.56
CA MET A 1 -2.11 19.83 -2.29
C MET A 1 -2.65 20.06 -3.69
N SER A 2 -1.97 19.53 -4.70
CA SER A 2 -2.03 19.99 -6.09
C SER A 2 -3.40 19.88 -6.77
N ASP A 3 -3.71 20.87 -7.60
CA ASP A 3 -4.95 21.01 -8.37
C ASP A 3 -4.96 20.16 -9.66
N HIS A 4 -3.79 19.65 -10.07
CA HIS A 4 -3.58 19.02 -11.37
C HIS A 4 -3.20 17.54 -11.26
N ARG A 5 -3.81 16.71 -12.13
CA ARG A 5 -3.51 15.27 -12.23
C ARG A 5 -2.02 14.99 -12.51
N THR A 6 -1.34 15.92 -13.20
CA THR A 6 0.08 15.85 -13.54
C THR A 6 1.02 16.15 -12.38
N ALA A 7 0.50 16.55 -11.22
CA ALA A 7 1.28 16.70 -10.00
C ALA A 7 0.74 15.67 -8.96
N PRO A 8 1.10 14.39 -9.14
CA PRO A 8 0.66 13.29 -8.29
C PRO A 8 1.20 13.39 -6.86
N PRO A 9 0.66 12.58 -5.91
CA PRO A 9 1.09 12.57 -4.52
C PRO A 9 2.59 12.39 -4.29
N SER A 10 3.30 11.68 -5.17
CA SER A 10 4.76 11.53 -5.12
C SER A 10 5.53 12.84 -5.21
N ASP A 11 4.91 13.89 -5.74
CA ASP A 11 5.56 15.16 -6.03
C ASP A 11 5.14 16.24 -5.01
N TRP A 12 4.32 15.87 -4.01
CA TRP A 12 3.81 16.82 -3.03
C TRP A 12 4.81 17.04 -1.90
N PRO A 13 5.04 18.32 -1.51
CA PRO A 13 5.85 18.63 -0.34
C PRO A 13 5.33 17.96 0.93
N GLY A 14 6.22 17.37 1.72
CA GLY A 14 5.91 16.67 2.96
C GLY A 14 5.59 15.17 2.82
N LEU A 15 5.56 14.64 1.59
CA LEU A 15 5.38 13.20 1.32
C LEU A 15 6.66 12.50 0.83
N GLU A 16 7.81 13.17 0.89
CA GLU A 16 9.08 12.68 0.35
C GLU A 16 9.53 11.37 1.02
N THR A 17 9.25 11.22 2.31
CA THR A 17 9.62 10.04 3.11
C THR A 17 8.55 8.96 3.11
N ALA A 18 7.42 9.20 2.45
CA ALA A 18 6.27 8.31 2.56
C ALA A 18 6.39 7.02 1.73
N GLY A 19 7.51 6.80 1.04
CA GLY A 19 7.73 5.59 0.25
C GLY A 19 6.68 5.40 -0.86
N MET A 20 6.31 6.47 -1.54
CA MET A 20 5.24 6.47 -2.54
C MET A 20 5.53 5.47 -3.67
N THR A 21 4.59 4.55 -3.88
CA THR A 21 4.59 3.60 -4.98
C THR A 21 3.39 3.89 -5.88
N LYS A 22 3.66 4.07 -7.18
CA LYS A 22 2.62 4.20 -8.20
C LYS A 22 2.06 2.82 -8.53
N LEU A 23 0.75 2.64 -8.36
CA LEU A 23 0.06 1.42 -8.82
C LEU A 23 -0.41 1.57 -10.28
N ASN A 24 -0.94 2.75 -10.62
CA ASN A 24 -1.28 3.16 -11.98
C ASN A 24 -1.37 4.70 -12.05
N ASP A 25 -1.81 5.25 -13.18
CA ASP A 25 -1.90 6.72 -13.38
C ASP A 25 -2.86 7.43 -12.43
N ASP A 26 -3.77 6.69 -11.80
CA ASP A 26 -4.81 7.23 -10.92
C ASP A 26 -4.63 6.82 -9.47
N ILE A 27 -3.66 5.95 -9.13
CA ILE A 27 -3.55 5.37 -7.79
C ILE A 27 -2.09 5.28 -7.35
N TYR A 28 -1.84 5.82 -6.16
CA TYR A 28 -0.58 5.74 -5.43
C TYR A 28 -0.83 5.20 -4.03
N TYR A 29 0.18 4.57 -3.43
CA TYR A 29 0.14 4.21 -2.01
C TYR A 29 1.52 4.35 -1.36
N GLY A 30 1.56 4.45 -0.04
CA GLY A 30 2.79 4.43 0.74
C GLY A 30 2.53 4.59 2.24
N TRP A 31 3.59 4.64 3.04
CA TRP A 31 3.51 4.72 4.51
C TRP A 31 3.97 6.08 4.98
N LEU A 32 3.08 6.84 5.61
CA LEU A 32 3.48 8.05 6.31
C LEU A 32 4.35 7.68 7.52
N PRO A 33 5.36 8.49 7.90
CA PRO A 33 6.31 8.17 8.97
C PRO A 33 5.71 7.81 10.35
N HIS A 34 4.44 8.14 10.59
CA HIS A 34 3.75 7.91 11.86
C HIS A 34 2.53 6.97 11.73
N GLU A 35 2.32 6.38 10.57
CA GLU A 35 1.19 5.48 10.32
C GLU A 35 1.66 4.04 10.28
N THR A 36 1.01 3.16 11.05
CA THR A 36 1.25 1.71 10.99
C THR A 36 0.73 1.11 9.67
N ASN A 37 -0.28 1.75 9.10
CA ASN A 37 -1.02 1.29 7.94
C ASN A 37 -0.71 2.17 6.73
N PRO A 38 -0.69 1.61 5.51
CA PRO A 38 -0.48 2.42 4.31
C PRO A 38 -1.63 3.40 4.09
N MET A 39 -1.29 4.53 3.52
CA MET A 39 -2.22 5.48 2.94
C MET A 39 -2.30 5.21 1.43
N PHE A 40 -3.50 5.32 0.87
CA PHE A 40 -3.73 5.28 -0.57
C PHE A 40 -4.23 6.64 -1.03
N TRP A 41 -3.76 7.07 -2.19
CA TRP A 41 -4.26 8.26 -2.87
C TRP A 41 -4.81 7.84 -4.22
N HIS A 42 -6.01 8.31 -4.54
CA HIS A 42 -6.59 8.07 -5.85
C HIS A 42 -7.14 9.34 -6.49
N TRP A 43 -7.14 9.40 -7.81
CA TRP A 43 -7.79 10.45 -8.57
C TRP A 43 -9.30 10.19 -8.66
N CYS A 44 -10.09 10.98 -7.94
CA CYS A 44 -11.54 10.83 -7.87
C CYS A 44 -12.22 11.59 -9.03
N LYS A 45 -12.61 10.87 -10.09
CA LYS A 45 -13.32 11.46 -11.24
C LYS A 45 -14.62 12.17 -10.88
N ALA A 46 -15.32 11.71 -9.84
CA ALA A 46 -16.55 12.34 -9.38
C ALA A 46 -16.35 13.79 -8.88
N LEU A 47 -15.09 14.18 -8.60
CA LEU A 47 -14.75 15.54 -8.20
C LEU A 47 -14.33 16.44 -9.37
N GLU A 48 -14.17 15.93 -10.60
CA GLU A 48 -13.68 16.74 -11.73
C GLU A 48 -14.60 17.95 -12.02
N ASP A 49 -15.92 17.74 -11.98
CA ASP A 49 -16.92 18.77 -12.28
C ASP A 49 -17.41 19.53 -11.04
N VAL A 50 -16.88 19.22 -9.85
CA VAL A 50 -17.30 19.88 -8.61
C VAL A 50 -16.63 21.26 -8.52
N PRO A 51 -17.38 22.35 -8.30
CA PRO A 51 -16.81 23.67 -8.07
C PRO A 51 -15.82 23.69 -6.90
N ALA A 52 -14.72 24.43 -7.04
CA ALA A 52 -13.62 24.44 -6.06
C ALA A 52 -14.04 24.92 -4.66
N ASP A 53 -15.01 25.84 -4.58
CA ASP A 53 -15.61 26.35 -3.34
C ASP A 53 -16.45 25.29 -2.60
N ARG A 54 -16.80 24.19 -3.27
CA ARG A 54 -17.53 23.05 -2.70
C ARG A 54 -16.64 21.86 -2.35
N LYS A 55 -15.33 21.93 -2.64
CA LYS A 55 -14.39 20.87 -2.31
C LYS A 55 -13.71 21.14 -0.97
N VAL A 56 -13.64 20.11 -0.14
CA VAL A 56 -12.83 20.14 1.10
C VAL A 56 -11.32 20.11 0.78
N LEU A 57 -10.95 19.51 -0.36
CA LEU A 57 -9.58 19.38 -0.83
C LEU A 57 -9.42 20.05 -2.20
N LYS A 58 -8.27 20.68 -2.44
CA LYS A 58 -7.93 21.19 -3.78
C LYS A 58 -7.64 20.01 -4.73
N GLY A 59 -8.16 20.08 -5.95
CA GLY A 59 -7.98 19.04 -6.98
C GLY A 59 -8.97 17.88 -6.86
N CYS A 60 -8.59 16.72 -7.40
CA CYS A 60 -9.38 15.48 -7.36
C CYS A 60 -8.65 14.32 -6.68
N TRP A 61 -7.42 14.53 -6.21
CA TRP A 61 -6.72 13.52 -5.44
C TRP A 61 -7.32 13.40 -4.03
N VAL A 62 -7.74 12.19 -3.66
CA VAL A 62 -8.32 11.89 -2.36
C VAL A 62 -7.49 10.83 -1.67
N ALA A 63 -7.12 11.09 -0.42
CA ALA A 63 -6.39 10.16 0.41
C ALA A 63 -7.35 9.31 1.25
N ALA A 64 -7.04 8.03 1.41
CA ALA A 64 -7.74 7.12 2.31
C ALA A 64 -6.69 6.31 3.08
N GLY A 65 -6.71 6.45 4.40
CA GLY A 65 -5.90 5.61 5.28
C GLY A 65 -6.53 4.24 5.45
N THR A 66 -5.71 3.19 5.47
CA THR A 66 -6.22 1.84 5.73
C THR A 66 -6.38 1.52 7.21
N GLY A 67 -6.18 2.48 8.12
CA GLY A 67 -6.49 2.31 9.54
C GLY A 67 -7.95 1.92 9.84
N VAL A 68 -8.87 2.23 8.92
CA VAL A 68 -10.29 1.81 8.96
C VAL A 68 -10.63 0.70 7.95
N HIS A 69 -9.65 0.22 7.18
CA HIS A 69 -9.83 -0.77 6.13
C HIS A 69 -9.12 -2.08 6.50
N THR A 70 -9.85 -3.19 6.53
CA THR A 70 -9.25 -4.52 6.74
C THR A 70 -8.53 -4.97 5.47
N LEU A 71 -7.27 -5.37 5.59
CA LEU A 71 -6.57 -6.11 4.55
C LEU A 71 -7.18 -7.51 4.48
N VAL A 72 -7.98 -7.77 3.45
CA VAL A 72 -8.62 -9.07 3.26
C VAL A 72 -7.82 -9.83 2.22
N SER A 73 -7.15 -10.91 2.63
CA SER A 73 -6.64 -11.91 1.68
C SER A 73 -7.84 -12.63 1.08
N ARG A 74 -8.08 -12.42 -0.22
CA ARG A 74 -9.17 -13.09 -0.95
C ARG A 74 -8.80 -14.50 -1.40
N GLU A 75 -7.52 -14.86 -1.28
CA GLU A 75 -6.99 -16.21 -1.49
C GLU A 75 -6.38 -16.72 -0.18
N PRO A 76 -6.36 -18.04 0.09
CA PRO A 76 -5.78 -18.57 1.31
C PRO A 76 -4.31 -18.15 1.46
N LEU A 77 -3.99 -17.51 2.58
CA LEU A 77 -2.59 -17.24 2.95
C LEU A 77 -1.92 -18.58 3.28
N HIS A 78 -1.00 -19.03 2.42
CA HIS A 78 -0.21 -20.24 2.68
C HIS A 78 1.00 -19.91 3.56
N LEU A 79 1.06 -20.51 4.74
CA LEU A 79 2.17 -20.37 5.69
C LEU A 79 2.79 -21.75 5.92
N GLU A 80 4.08 -21.89 5.66
CA GLU A 80 4.84 -23.12 5.91
C GLU A 80 5.96 -22.87 6.92
N PRO A 81 6.12 -23.74 7.93
CA PRO A 81 7.24 -23.66 8.84
C PRO A 81 8.52 -24.15 8.15
N SER A 82 9.62 -23.38 8.28
CA SER A 82 10.98 -23.88 8.05
C SER A 82 11.60 -24.37 9.36
N LEU A 83 12.36 -25.46 9.28
CA LEU A 83 13.14 -25.98 10.40
C LEU A 83 14.62 -25.95 10.02
N LEU A 84 15.42 -25.31 10.89
CA LEU A 84 16.87 -25.23 10.76
C LEU A 84 17.54 -25.85 12.00
N TRP A 85 18.31 -26.93 11.79
CA TRP A 85 19.18 -27.50 12.80
C TRP A 85 20.62 -26.99 12.62
N ASN A 86 20.96 -25.95 13.38
CA ASN A 86 22.28 -25.30 13.31
C ASN A 86 23.47 -26.24 13.54
N CYS A 87 23.29 -27.34 14.29
CA CYS A 87 24.38 -28.27 14.60
C CYS A 87 24.84 -29.12 13.41
N CYS A 88 23.99 -29.32 12.40
CA CYS A 88 24.29 -30.14 11.23
C CYS A 88 23.94 -29.47 9.90
N GLY A 89 23.40 -28.25 9.93
CA GLY A 89 23.03 -27.49 8.74
C GLY A 89 21.78 -28.01 8.03
N LEU A 90 21.06 -28.98 8.61
CA LEU A 90 19.83 -29.49 8.02
C LEU A 90 18.77 -28.39 8.04
N HIS A 91 18.35 -27.95 6.84
CA HIS A 91 17.39 -26.90 6.63
C HIS A 91 16.36 -27.32 5.59
N GLY A 92 15.08 -27.09 5.87
CA GLY A 92 14.00 -27.43 4.96
C GLY A 92 12.65 -26.95 5.48
N PHE A 93 11.63 -27.24 4.69
CA PHE A 93 10.23 -26.91 4.96
C PHE A 93 9.42 -28.17 5.18
N VAL A 94 8.33 -28.05 5.93
CA VAL A 94 7.28 -29.08 5.97
C VAL A 94 6.13 -28.62 5.08
N ARG A 95 5.91 -29.32 3.96
CA ARG A 95 4.84 -29.05 2.98
C ARG A 95 3.95 -30.28 2.87
N ASP A 96 2.65 -30.14 3.10
CA ASP A 96 1.67 -31.24 2.97
C ASP A 96 2.03 -32.53 3.76
N GLY A 97 2.74 -32.38 4.87
CA GLY A 97 3.22 -33.52 5.70
C GLY A 97 4.52 -34.15 5.21
N GLU A 98 5.11 -33.63 4.13
CA GLU A 98 6.38 -34.08 3.57
C GLU A 98 7.51 -33.07 3.83
N TRP A 99 8.73 -33.59 3.90
CA TRP A 99 9.93 -32.77 4.06
C TRP A 99 10.45 -32.30 2.70
N VAL A 100 10.65 -30.99 2.55
CA VAL A 100 11.27 -30.39 1.36
C VAL A 100 12.56 -29.70 1.79
N SER A 101 13.70 -30.30 1.45
CA SER A 101 15.02 -29.71 1.70
C SER A 101 15.19 -28.40 0.92
N VAL A 102 15.88 -27.44 1.53
CA VAL A 102 16.35 -26.22 0.85
C VAL A 102 17.56 -26.52 -0.02
#